data_AF-A0A2S8V2H2-F1
#
_entry.id   AF-A0A2S8V2H2-F1
#
_cell.length_a   1.000
_cell.length_b   1.000
_cell.length_c   1.000
_cell.angle_alpha   90.00
_cell.angle_beta   90.00
_cell.angle_gamma   90.00
#
_symmetry.space_group_name_H-M   'P 1'
#
loop_
_entity.id
_entity.type
_entity.pdbx_description
1 polymer ?
#
loop_
_entity_poly.entity_id
_entity_poly.type
_entity_poly.pdbx_seq_one_letter_code
_entity_poly.pdbx_strand_id
1 'polypeptide(L)'
;MHAEGFIVEGDTKVLSFQGVEAASPFDKVSAKVCLDVSAVTVTDSAGISQIDANRPNVYSLDVVFVADQSSLTIDSVSVNKEAKCATP
;
A
#
# COMPACT_ATOMS: atom_id res chain seq x y z
N MET A 1 -6.12 1.07 12.19
CA MET A 1 -7.09 0.22 11.47
C MET A 1 -7.89 -0.55 12.50
N HIS A 2 -9.21 -0.37 12.55
CA HIS A 2 -10.09 -1.10 13.46
C HIS A 2 -10.26 -2.53 12.95
N ALA A 3 -9.53 -3.47 13.54
CA ALA A 3 -9.74 -4.89 13.34
C ALA A 3 -10.51 -5.42 14.54
N GLU A 4 -11.85 -5.44 14.46
CA GLU A 4 -12.65 -6.17 15.44
C GLU A 4 -12.35 -7.66 15.29
N GLY A 5 -11.53 -8.20 16.20
CA GLY A 5 -11.23 -9.64 16.28
C GLY A 5 -10.09 -10.14 15.39
N PHE A 6 -9.40 -9.28 14.63
CA PHE A 6 -8.20 -9.67 13.90
C PHE A 6 -6.93 -9.06 14.48
N ILE A 7 -5.87 -9.86 14.49
CA ILE A 7 -4.51 -9.47 14.86
C ILE A 7 -3.74 -9.34 13.55
N VAL A 8 -3.17 -8.15 13.31
CA VAL A 8 -2.34 -7.86 12.14
C VAL A 8 -0.92 -7.61 12.61
N GLU A 9 0.02 -8.40 12.13
CA GLU A 9 1.43 -8.35 12.52
C GLU A 9 2.35 -8.40 11.30
N GLY A 10 3.61 -8.03 11.51
CA GLY A 10 4.64 -8.06 10.47
C GLY A 10 4.82 -6.76 9.71
N ASP A 11 5.90 -6.72 8.93
CA ASP A 11 6.35 -5.50 8.25
C ASP A 11 5.71 -5.35 6.86
N THR A 12 5.34 -4.11 6.54
CA THR A 12 5.08 -3.68 5.16
C THR A 12 6.26 -2.87 4.65
N LYS A 13 6.76 -3.19 3.45
CA LYS A 13 7.94 -2.52 2.87
C LYS A 13 7.60 -1.89 1.54
N VAL A 14 7.92 -0.61 1.38
CA VAL A 14 7.88 0.05 0.08
C VAL A 14 9.13 -0.37 -0.70
N LEU A 15 8.94 -1.14 -1.77
CA LEU A 15 10.02 -1.58 -2.65
C LEU A 15 10.42 -0.49 -3.64
N SER A 16 9.44 0.25 -4.16
CA SER A 16 9.68 1.34 -5.10
C SER A 16 8.61 2.42 -5.00
N PHE A 17 9.02 3.64 -5.35
CA PHE A 17 8.16 4.80 -5.50
C PHE A 17 8.53 5.48 -6.81
N GLN A 18 7.57 5.66 -7.70
CA GLN A 18 7.75 6.34 -8.98
C GLN A 18 6.69 7.43 -9.13
N GLY A 19 7.13 8.69 -9.20
CA GLY A 19 6.25 9.80 -9.53
C GLY A 19 5.66 9.65 -10.93
N VAL A 20 4.35 9.82 -11.04
CA VAL A 20 3.61 9.78 -12.32
C VAL A 20 3.30 11.20 -12.79
N GLU A 21 2.77 12.02 -11.90
CA GLU A 21 2.35 13.38 -12.22
C GLU A 21 2.43 14.27 -10.98
N ALA A 22 2.92 15.49 -11.19
CA ALA A 22 2.86 16.57 -10.22
C ALA A 22 2.91 17.90 -10.99
N ALA A 23 2.06 18.86 -10.61
CA ALA A 23 2.02 20.18 -11.24
C ALA A 23 1.98 21.26 -10.17
N SER A 24 2.70 22.38 -10.39
CA SER A 24 2.66 23.55 -9.53
C SER A 24 1.20 24.00 -9.30
N PRO A 25 0.77 24.28 -8.06
CA PRO A 25 1.59 24.49 -6.85
C PRO A 25 1.96 23.21 -6.04
N PHE A 26 1.80 22.03 -6.64
CA PHE A 26 2.07 20.71 -6.05
C PHE A 26 1.07 20.28 -4.96
N ASP A 27 -0.15 20.81 -5.03
CA ASP A 27 -1.25 20.43 -4.13
C ASP A 27 -1.65 18.96 -4.30
N LYS A 28 -1.32 18.35 -5.44
CA LYS A 28 -1.62 16.97 -5.77
C LYS A 28 -0.44 16.29 -6.46
N VAL A 29 -0.07 15.11 -5.98
CA VAL A 29 0.97 14.26 -6.56
C VAL A 29 0.42 12.87 -6.76
N SER A 30 0.59 12.33 -7.96
CA SER A 30 0.23 10.94 -8.29
C SER A 30 1.51 10.12 -8.40
N ALA A 31 1.55 8.95 -7.78
CA ALA A 31 2.69 8.04 -7.83
C ALA A 31 2.26 6.58 -7.94
N LYS A 32 3.16 5.77 -8.50
CA LYS A 32 3.10 4.32 -8.45
C LYS A 32 4.01 3.81 -7.34
N VAL A 33 3.46 2.96 -6.49
CA VAL A 33 4.16 2.39 -5.34
C VAL A 33 4.09 0.87 -5.41
N CYS A 34 5.23 0.22 -5.22
CA CYS A 34 5.26 -1.22 -5.02
C CYS A 34 5.41 -1.53 -3.53
N LEU A 35 4.40 -2.19 -2.97
CA LEU A 35 4.33 -2.52 -1.55
C LEU A 35 4.49 -4.03 -1.37
N ASP A 36 5.55 -4.46 -0.70
CA ASP A 36 5.74 -5.82 -0.22
C ASP A 36 5.06 -6.00 1.13
N VAL A 37 4.23 -7.02 1.20
CA VAL A 37 3.41 -7.41 2.34
C VAL A 37 3.55 -8.89 2.63
N SER A 38 4.60 -9.54 2.11
CA SER A 38 4.91 -10.97 2.32
C SER A 38 5.13 -11.33 3.78
N ALA A 39 5.63 -10.39 4.58
CA ALA A 39 5.83 -10.56 6.02
C ALA A 39 4.57 -10.28 6.85
N VAL A 40 3.50 -9.76 6.23
CA VAL A 40 2.26 -9.43 6.94
C VAL A 40 1.45 -10.70 7.18
N THR A 41 1.09 -10.92 8.44
CA THR A 41 0.14 -11.94 8.88
C THR A 41 -1.15 -11.27 9.35
N VAL A 42 -2.28 -11.93 9.09
CA VAL A 42 -3.58 -11.55 9.64
C VAL A 42 -4.21 -12.81 10.21
N THR A 43 -4.42 -12.82 11.52
CA THR A 43 -5.03 -13.94 12.24
C THR A 43 -6.28 -13.50 12.98
N ASP A 44 -7.20 -14.41 13.23
CA ASP A 44 -8.31 -14.17 14.16
C ASP A 44 -7.89 -14.42 15.62
N SER A 45 -8.82 -14.20 16.56
CA SER A 45 -8.61 -14.48 17.99
C SER A 45 -8.25 -15.94 18.33
N ALA A 46 -8.50 -16.90 17.43
CA ALA A 46 -8.10 -18.29 17.57
C ALA A 46 -6.73 -18.59 16.93
N GLY A 47 -6.07 -17.58 16.36
CA GLY A 47 -4.79 -17.71 15.68
C GLY A 47 -4.88 -18.24 14.25
N ILE A 48 -6.09 -18.34 13.67
CA ILE A 48 -6.29 -18.88 12.33
C ILE A 48 -6.01 -17.78 11.30
N SER A 49 -5.14 -18.07 10.33
CA SER A 49 -4.82 -17.16 9.23
C SER A 49 -6.07 -16.81 8.42
N GLN A 50 -6.26 -15.51 8.19
CA GLN A 50 -7.33 -14.95 7.36
C GLN A 50 -6.81 -14.46 6.01
N ILE A 51 -5.53 -14.70 5.72
CA ILE A 51 -4.94 -14.38 4.44
C ILE A 51 -5.34 -15.45 3.42
N ASP A 52 -5.90 -15.02 2.29
CA ASP A 52 -6.14 -15.89 1.14
C ASP A 52 -4.80 -16.48 0.64
N ALA A 53 -4.78 -17.78 0.38
CA ALA A 53 -3.56 -18.49 -0.05
C ALA A 53 -3.01 -17.99 -1.39
N ASN A 54 -3.84 -17.35 -2.21
CA ASN A 54 -3.47 -16.76 -3.50
C ASN A 54 -3.23 -15.25 -3.41
N ARG A 55 -3.21 -14.68 -2.20
CA ARG A 55 -2.89 -13.26 -2.01
C ARG A 55 -1.49 -12.97 -2.56
N PRO A 56 -1.33 -11.97 -3.46
CA PRO A 56 -0.01 -11.53 -3.89
C PRO A 56 0.83 -11.03 -2.71
N ASN A 57 2.11 -11.36 -2.74
CA ASN A 57 3.10 -10.84 -1.78
C ASN A 57 3.45 -9.37 -2.04
N VAL A 58 3.31 -8.92 -3.30
CA VAL A 58 3.63 -7.56 -3.71
C VAL A 58 2.45 -6.95 -4.45
N TYR A 59 2.06 -5.75 -4.06
CA TYR A 59 1.01 -4.97 -4.71
C TYR A 59 1.59 -3.79 -5.46
N SER A 60 1.13 -3.57 -6.68
CA SER A 60 1.28 -2.29 -7.37
C SER A 60 0.12 -1.39 -7.00
N LEU A 61 0.43 -0.20 -6.51
CA LEU A 61 -0.53 0.78 -6.01
C LEU A 61 -0.41 2.06 -6.82
N ASP A 62 -1.54 2.58 -7.29
CA ASP A 62 -1.64 3.99 -7.66
C ASP A 62 -2.03 4.77 -6.39
N VAL A 63 -1.20 5.73 -6.02
CA VAL A 63 -1.35 6.54 -4.81
C VAL A 63 -1.45 8.01 -5.20
N VAL A 64 -2.49 8.66 -4.69
CA VAL A 64 -2.66 10.10 -4.77
C VAL A 64 -2.32 10.70 -3.42
N PHE A 65 -1.45 11.70 -3.44
CA PHE A 65 -1.11 12.51 -2.30
C PHE A 65 -1.68 13.91 -2.48
N VAL A 66 -2.17 14.49 -1.39
CA VAL A 66 -2.58 15.89 -1.32
C VAL A 66 -1.72 16.64 -0.31
N ALA A 67 -1.43 17.90 -0.60
CA ALA A 67 -0.70 18.75 0.33
C ALA A 67 -1.60 19.15 1.51
N ASP A 68 -1.11 18.91 2.72
CA ASP A 68 -1.63 19.49 3.97
C ASP A 68 -0.50 20.27 4.65
N GLN A 69 -0.65 21.59 4.64
CA GLN A 69 0.30 22.58 5.17
C GLN A 69 1.73 22.42 4.61
N SER A 70 2.55 21.58 5.25
CA SER A 70 3.95 21.35 4.91
C SER A 70 4.27 19.90 4.56
N SER A 71 3.26 19.05 4.41
CA SER A 71 3.42 17.62 4.15
C SER A 71 2.48 17.11 3.07
N LEU A 72 2.86 16.03 2.40
CA LEU A 72 1.97 15.29 1.53
C LEU A 72 1.33 14.15 2.33
N THR A 73 0.01 14.13 2.37
CA THR A 73 -0.77 13.05 2.98
C THR A 73 -1.38 12.18 1.90
N ILE A 74 -1.53 10.88 2.18
CA ILE A 74 -2.23 9.96 1.27
C ILE A 74 -3.72 10.35 1.25
N ASP A 75 -4.20 10.77 0.09
CA ASP A 75 -5.61 11.05 -0.17
C ASP A 75 -6.35 9.76 -0.59
N SER A 76 -5.77 9.03 -1.54
CA SER A 76 -6.36 7.79 -2.04
C SER A 76 -5.31 6.78 -2.50
N VAL A 77 -5.68 5.51 -2.39
CA VAL A 77 -4.87 4.36 -2.79
C VAL A 77 -5.76 3.39 -3.54
N SER A 78 -5.33 2.93 -4.71
CA SER A 78 -5.98 1.87 -5.46
C SER A 78 -4.98 0.83 -5.94
N VAL A 79 -5.36 -0.45 -5.85
CA VAL A 79 -4.54 -1.55 -6.40
C VAL A 79 -4.61 -1.50 -7.92
N ASN A 80 -3.44 -1.37 -8.55
CA ASN A 80 -3.31 -1.47 -9.99
C ASN A 80 -3.00 -2.92 -10.37
N LYS A 81 -4.00 -3.64 -10.88
CA LYS A 81 -3.87 -5.06 -11.25
C LYS A 81 -3.12 -5.29 -12.56
N GLU A 82 -2.99 -4.24 -13.37
CA GLU A 82 -2.35 -4.31 -14.70
C GLU A 82 -0.87 -3.93 -14.61
N ALA A 83 -0.52 -3.03 -13.68
CA ALA A 83 0.85 -2.64 -13.41
C ALA A 83 1.58 -3.76 -12.67
N LYS A 84 2.74 -4.14 -13.21
CA LYS A 84 3.63 -5.10 -12.57
C LYS A 84 4.70 -4.36 -11.78
N CYS A 85 4.85 -4.74 -10.52
CA CYS A 85 6.07 -4.45 -9.78
C CYS A 85 7.20 -5.28 -10.37
N ALA A 86 8.33 -4.65 -10.67
CA ALA A 86 9.55 -5.40 -10.97
C ALA A 86 9.87 -6.24 -9.72
N THR A 87 10.00 -7.55 -9.90
CA THR A 87 10.58 -8.41 -8.86
C THR A 87 12.06 -8.05 -8.71
N PRO A 88 12.56 -7.89 -7.47
CA PRO A 88 13.98 -7.66 -7.22
C PRO A 88 14.84 -8.83 -7.73
#